data_AF-A0A6A7LSX6-F1
#
_entry.id   AF-A0A6A7LSX6-F1
#
_cell.length_a   1.000
_cell.length_b   1.000
_cell.length_c   1.000
_cell.angle_alpha   90.00
_cell.angle_beta   90.00
_cell.angle_gamma   90.00
#
_symmetry.space_group_name_H-M   'P 1'
#
loop_
_entity.id
_entity.type
_entity.pdbx_description
1 polymer ?
#
loop_
_entity_poly.entity_id
_entity_poly.type
_entity_poly.pdbx_seq_one_letter_code
_entity_poly.pdbx_strand_id
1 'polypeptide(L)'
;MSAEAAVTPPPSPFPSAARLTPMIACGVVGCLGGALIAAMGLAKFGAGVLLGGAYGVAFALLAASRAASPGAGLLWGLGYALLLWLGGPAGLFPLLGGAPAMGMLDVARTHFPELVAYLLCFGLPLGLTLGARGGLRHWPNRPPFDLGRALVVGGLAGSVGGWAFGKWMEQVDFFPLIAGLVHSSSREVGIALHFAIAVVIGASFGMLFQRDIRGFGSSLGWGLGYGILWWFLGPLTLLLGLQGNPIDWSSARGSGLFDSLVGHAVYGVLLGLTYTAVDRLWVAFFIDSDPIHRDVEGPGVRTLQALTWGATASVVGGLLFGVVMLMNDVLPRVANLVGASSPSVGFAVHLAIAALIGMSYGILFRYEAPSPGAAVGWGLVYGLVWWFLGPMTLMPVLLGSPLRWDILAADAALPMLIGHLIYGAGTAFAFMLIQRRYRAWLMLDPRIAAHEARRRRPMGTPAPALWLFTLTLGILLPVLLG
;
A
#
# COMPACT_ATOMS: atom_id res chain seq x y z
N MET A 1 -30.50 34.15 20.24
CA MET A 1 -31.38 34.65 19.15
C MET A 1 -30.73 34.20 17.84
N SER A 2 -31.29 33.38 16.98
CA SER A 2 -32.60 32.72 16.90
C SER A 2 -32.40 31.44 16.09
N ALA A 3 -33.25 30.44 16.36
CA ALA A 3 -33.23 29.12 15.76
C ALA A 3 -33.62 29.14 14.27
N GLU A 4 -33.00 28.26 13.50
CA GLU A 4 -33.64 27.62 12.35
C GLU A 4 -33.36 26.11 12.46
N ALA A 5 -34.31 25.43 13.11
CA ALA A 5 -34.33 23.97 13.17
C ALA A 5 -34.72 23.47 11.78
N ALA A 6 -33.74 22.96 11.02
CA ALA A 6 -34.00 22.22 9.81
C ALA A 6 -34.83 20.98 10.15
N VAL A 7 -36.11 21.02 9.80
CA VAL A 7 -37.01 19.87 9.85
C VAL A 7 -36.47 18.83 8.86
N THR A 8 -35.73 17.83 9.37
CA THR A 8 -35.36 16.67 8.58
C THR A 8 -36.62 15.84 8.32
N PRO A 9 -37.00 15.57 7.06
CA PRO A 9 -38.14 14.71 6.78
C PRO A 9 -37.90 13.31 7.36
N PRO A 10 -38.96 12.57 7.75
CA PRO A 10 -38.81 11.21 8.25
C PRO A 10 -38.09 10.35 7.20
N PRO A 11 -37.18 9.45 7.61
CA PRO A 11 -36.50 8.58 6.66
C PRO A 11 -37.55 7.76 5.89
N SER A 12 -37.51 7.82 4.57
CA SER A 12 -38.38 7.01 3.73
C SER A 12 -38.15 5.52 4.04
N PRO A 13 -39.20 4.70 4.21
CA PRO A 13 -39.05 3.27 4.50
C PRO A 13 -38.42 2.49 3.33
N PHE A 14 -38.39 3.10 2.14
CA PHE A 14 -37.75 2.55 0.95
C PHE A 14 -36.41 3.25 0.66
N PRO A 15 -35.34 2.49 0.35
CA PRO A 15 -34.08 3.08 -0.10
C PRO A 15 -34.31 3.84 -1.41
N SER A 16 -33.83 5.08 -1.50
CA SER A 16 -33.90 5.86 -2.73
C SER A 16 -33.22 5.12 -3.89
N ALA A 17 -33.70 5.32 -5.12
CA ALA A 17 -33.14 4.68 -6.33
C ALA A 17 -31.60 4.84 -6.43
N ALA A 18 -31.07 5.95 -5.90
CA ALA A 18 -29.64 6.24 -5.80
C ALA A 18 -28.85 5.23 -4.95
N ARG A 19 -29.47 4.61 -3.93
CA ARG A 19 -28.88 3.58 -3.07
C ARG A 19 -29.08 2.16 -3.61
N LEU A 20 -30.12 1.92 -4.41
CA LEU A 20 -30.43 0.58 -4.92
C LEU A 20 -29.47 0.15 -6.04
N THR A 21 -29.11 1.05 -6.96
CA THR A 21 -28.20 0.73 -8.08
C THR A 21 -26.84 0.15 -7.65
N PRO A 22 -26.08 0.73 -6.70
CA PRO A 22 -24.80 0.16 -6.28
C PRO A 22 -24.96 -1.21 -5.61
N MET A 23 -26.06 -1.44 -4.88
CA MET A 23 -26.34 -2.75 -4.27
C MET A 23 -26.57 -3.82 -5.34
N ILE A 24 -27.35 -3.52 -6.38
CA ILE A 24 -27.60 -4.46 -7.50
C ILE A 24 -26.30 -4.76 -8.24
N ALA A 25 -25.54 -3.72 -8.61
CA ALA A 25 -24.29 -3.89 -9.35
C ALA A 25 -23.28 -4.74 -8.57
N CYS A 26 -23.04 -4.43 -7.29
CA CYS A 26 -22.16 -5.22 -6.45
C CYS A 26 -22.74 -6.61 -6.16
N GLY A 27 -24.06 -6.76 -6.03
CA GLY A 27 -24.70 -8.08 -5.89
C GLY A 27 -24.44 -8.99 -7.08
N VAL A 28 -24.59 -8.48 -8.31
CA VAL A 28 -24.29 -9.23 -9.54
C VAL A 28 -22.81 -9.60 -9.61
N VAL A 29 -21.91 -8.64 -9.39
CA VAL A 29 -20.46 -8.88 -9.39
C VAL A 29 -20.06 -9.89 -8.31
N GLY A 30 -20.71 -9.81 -7.15
CA GLY A 30 -20.54 -10.76 -6.07
C GLY A 30 -20.99 -12.17 -6.47
N CYS A 31 -22.15 -12.33 -7.09
CA CYS A 31 -22.61 -13.63 -7.62
C CYS A 31 -21.61 -14.21 -8.63
N LEU A 32 -21.06 -13.39 -9.53
CA LEU A 32 -20.04 -13.82 -10.51
C LEU A 32 -18.75 -14.25 -9.82
N GLY A 33 -18.28 -13.50 -8.82
CA GLY A 33 -17.13 -13.89 -8.01
C GLY A 33 -17.35 -15.22 -7.29
N GLY A 34 -18.53 -15.42 -6.71
CA GLY A 34 -18.92 -16.67 -6.07
C GLY A 34 -18.99 -17.86 -7.03
N ALA A 35 -19.49 -17.65 -8.25
CA ALA A 35 -19.48 -18.67 -9.30
C ALA A 35 -18.05 -19.05 -9.71
N LEU A 36 -17.15 -18.07 -9.83
CA LEU A 36 -15.74 -18.31 -10.17
C LEU A 36 -15.03 -19.11 -9.09
N ILE A 37 -15.20 -18.75 -7.82
CA ILE A 37 -14.66 -19.49 -6.67
C ILE A 37 -15.16 -20.94 -6.67
N ALA A 38 -16.43 -21.15 -6.96
CA ALA A 38 -16.99 -22.49 -7.06
C ALA A 38 -16.43 -23.29 -8.25
N ALA A 39 -16.21 -22.64 -9.40
CA ALA A 39 -15.59 -23.27 -10.56
C ALA A 39 -14.14 -23.72 -10.30
N MET A 40 -13.44 -23.05 -9.38
CA MET A 40 -12.11 -23.43 -8.91
C MET A 40 -12.13 -24.50 -7.80
N GLY A 41 -13.30 -25.02 -7.43
CA GLY A 41 -13.44 -26.05 -6.40
C GLY A 41 -13.32 -25.56 -4.95
N LEU A 42 -13.24 -24.25 -4.74
CA LEU A 42 -13.11 -23.63 -3.40
C LEU A 42 -14.46 -23.42 -2.69
N ALA A 43 -15.58 -23.61 -3.39
CA ALA A 43 -16.92 -23.53 -2.81
C ALA A 43 -17.93 -24.39 -3.58
N LYS A 44 -19.06 -24.75 -2.93
CA LYS A 44 -20.21 -25.34 -3.63
C LYS A 44 -20.90 -24.26 -4.47
N PHE A 45 -21.23 -24.55 -5.73
CA PHE A 45 -21.76 -23.55 -6.69
C PHE A 45 -22.94 -22.71 -6.15
N GLY A 46 -24.03 -23.35 -5.73
CA GLY A 46 -25.21 -22.63 -5.24
C GLY A 46 -24.93 -21.78 -4.00
N ALA A 47 -24.15 -22.30 -3.05
CA ALA A 47 -23.75 -21.56 -1.86
C ALA A 47 -22.80 -20.39 -2.19
N GLY A 48 -21.83 -20.63 -3.08
CA GLY A 48 -20.87 -19.62 -3.53
C GLY A 48 -21.55 -18.43 -4.21
N VAL A 49 -22.48 -18.68 -5.13
CA VAL A 49 -23.24 -17.62 -5.82
C VAL A 49 -24.07 -16.80 -4.83
N LEU A 50 -24.82 -17.46 -3.94
CA LEU A 50 -25.68 -16.77 -2.96
C LEU A 50 -24.87 -15.95 -1.95
N LEU A 51 -23.81 -16.54 -1.39
CA LEU A 51 -22.91 -15.85 -0.46
C LEU A 51 -22.17 -14.70 -1.15
N GLY A 52 -21.75 -14.90 -2.39
CA GLY A 52 -21.14 -13.85 -3.21
C GLY A 52 -22.07 -12.67 -3.44
N GLY A 53 -23.35 -12.92 -3.77
CA GLY A 53 -24.36 -11.87 -3.89
C GLY A 53 -24.56 -11.09 -2.60
N ALA A 54 -24.71 -11.80 -1.47
CA ALA A 54 -24.83 -11.19 -0.15
C ALA A 54 -23.59 -10.36 0.22
N TYR A 55 -22.39 -10.89 -0.06
CA TYR A 55 -21.12 -10.22 0.14
C TYR A 55 -21.07 -8.90 -0.63
N GLY A 56 -21.45 -8.90 -1.91
CA GLY A 56 -21.44 -7.72 -2.76
C GLY A 56 -22.43 -6.66 -2.30
N VAL A 57 -23.64 -7.05 -1.90
CA VAL A 57 -24.65 -6.13 -1.35
C VAL A 57 -24.16 -5.51 -0.04
N ALA A 58 -23.60 -6.30 0.88
CA ALA A 58 -23.04 -5.82 2.14
C ALA A 58 -21.89 -4.83 1.90
N PHE A 59 -20.98 -5.14 0.97
CA PHE A 59 -19.92 -4.22 0.58
C PHE A 59 -20.46 -2.88 0.08
N ALA A 60 -21.45 -2.89 -0.82
CA ALA A 60 -22.07 -1.67 -1.33
C ALA A 60 -22.68 -0.81 -0.22
N LEU A 61 -23.37 -1.43 0.75
CA LEU A 61 -23.95 -0.72 1.90
C LEU A 61 -22.89 -0.02 2.75
N LEU A 62 -21.73 -0.65 2.95
CA LEU A 62 -20.66 -0.15 3.82
C LEU A 62 -19.74 0.87 3.13
N ALA A 63 -19.48 0.68 1.83
CA ALA A 63 -18.42 1.39 1.12
C ALA A 63 -18.91 2.43 0.08
N ALA A 64 -20.19 2.44 -0.32
CA ALA A 64 -20.67 3.29 -1.43
C ALA A 64 -20.50 4.80 -1.21
N SER A 65 -20.43 5.26 0.05
CA SER A 65 -20.16 6.66 0.37
C SER A 65 -18.66 7.01 0.34
N ARG A 66 -17.78 6.01 0.44
CA ARG A 66 -16.32 6.18 0.57
C ARG A 66 -15.55 5.81 -0.71
N ALA A 67 -16.13 4.98 -1.57
CA ALA A 67 -15.58 4.61 -2.87
C ALA A 67 -15.77 5.75 -3.90
N ALA A 68 -15.10 6.88 -3.70
CA ALA A 68 -15.27 8.09 -4.51
C ALA A 68 -14.51 8.10 -5.86
N SER A 69 -13.73 7.07 -6.14
CA SER A 69 -12.92 6.88 -7.36
C SER A 69 -12.65 5.38 -7.54
N PRO A 70 -12.19 4.96 -8.74
CA PRO A 70 -11.69 3.61 -8.95
C PRO A 70 -10.64 3.18 -7.93
N GLY A 71 -9.61 4.01 -7.67
CA GLY A 71 -8.57 3.73 -6.68
C GLY A 71 -9.10 3.61 -5.25
N ALA A 72 -9.93 4.55 -4.80
CA ALA A 72 -10.54 4.47 -3.47
C ALA A 72 -11.44 3.23 -3.34
N GLY A 73 -12.24 2.93 -4.37
CA GLY A 73 -13.08 1.74 -4.42
C GLY A 73 -12.27 0.45 -4.32
N LEU A 74 -11.19 0.34 -5.10
CA LEU A 74 -10.25 -0.79 -5.04
C LEU A 74 -9.70 -0.99 -3.62
N LEU A 75 -9.19 0.07 -2.98
CA LEU A 75 -8.64 -0.03 -1.62
C LEU A 75 -9.69 -0.49 -0.60
N TRP A 76 -10.92 0.05 -0.66
CA TRP A 76 -12.01 -0.41 0.21
C TRP A 76 -12.41 -1.85 -0.06
N GLY A 77 -12.45 -2.27 -1.33
CA GLY A 77 -12.76 -3.65 -1.71
C GLY A 77 -11.72 -4.64 -1.19
N LEU A 78 -10.43 -4.33 -1.36
CA LEU A 78 -9.34 -5.15 -0.86
C LEU A 78 -9.30 -5.20 0.67
N GLY A 79 -9.48 -4.06 1.35
CA GLY A 79 -9.56 -4.03 2.82
C GLY A 79 -10.75 -4.83 3.33
N TYR A 80 -11.91 -4.72 2.70
CA TYR A 80 -13.11 -5.49 3.06
C TYR A 80 -12.90 -7.00 2.87
N ALA A 81 -12.31 -7.41 1.74
CA ALA A 81 -11.95 -8.79 1.47
C ALA A 81 -11.00 -9.36 2.52
N LEU A 82 -9.97 -8.61 2.88
CA LEU A 82 -9.02 -9.02 3.89
C LEU A 82 -9.64 -9.17 5.28
N LEU A 83 -10.51 -8.22 5.70
CA LEU A 83 -11.22 -8.33 6.97
C LEU A 83 -12.11 -9.56 7.04
N LEU A 84 -12.81 -9.87 5.95
CA LEU A 84 -13.70 -11.04 5.92
C LEU A 84 -12.92 -12.34 5.88
N TRP A 85 -11.77 -12.37 5.22
CA TRP A 85 -10.89 -13.54 5.29
C TRP A 85 -10.36 -13.77 6.71
N LEU A 86 -9.87 -12.70 7.37
CA LEU A 86 -9.42 -12.75 8.77
C LEU A 86 -10.55 -13.14 9.74
N GLY A 87 -11.75 -12.59 9.55
CA GLY A 87 -12.89 -12.84 10.41
C GLY A 87 -13.54 -14.21 10.20
N GLY A 88 -13.48 -14.76 8.98
CA GLY A 88 -14.10 -16.03 8.61
C GLY A 88 -13.08 -17.15 8.48
N PRO A 89 -12.59 -17.48 7.26
CA PRO A 89 -11.69 -18.61 6.99
C PRO A 89 -10.47 -18.70 7.90
N ALA A 90 -9.75 -17.60 8.15
CA ALA A 90 -8.54 -17.63 8.97
C ALA A 90 -8.78 -17.46 10.48
N GLY A 91 -10.03 -17.17 10.89
CA GLY A 91 -10.38 -16.79 12.25
C GLY A 91 -11.53 -17.59 12.82
N LEU A 92 -12.76 -17.11 12.65
CA LEU A 92 -13.92 -17.67 13.35
C LEU A 92 -14.31 -19.08 12.87
N PHE A 93 -14.16 -19.40 11.57
CA PHE A 93 -14.63 -20.70 11.05
C PHE A 93 -13.87 -21.88 11.66
N PRO A 94 -12.52 -21.87 11.72
CA PRO A 94 -11.77 -22.92 12.41
C PRO A 94 -12.09 -23.02 13.89
N LEU A 95 -12.25 -21.88 14.59
CA LEU A 95 -12.58 -21.84 16.01
C LEU A 95 -13.96 -22.48 16.29
N LEU A 96 -14.96 -22.19 15.46
CA LEU A 96 -16.28 -22.83 15.55
C LEU A 96 -16.25 -24.31 15.16
N GLY A 97 -15.30 -24.71 14.31
CA GLY A 97 -15.04 -26.10 13.94
C GLY A 97 -14.26 -26.92 14.97
N GLY A 98 -13.92 -26.34 16.13
CA GLY A 98 -13.21 -27.02 17.21
C GLY A 98 -11.69 -27.08 17.03
N ALA A 99 -11.12 -26.28 16.13
CA ALA A 99 -9.66 -26.19 15.99
C ALA A 99 -9.04 -25.59 17.26
N PRO A 100 -7.98 -26.22 17.83
CA PRO A 100 -7.29 -25.66 18.98
C PRO A 100 -6.65 -24.31 18.64
N ALA A 101 -6.56 -23.42 19.62
CA ALA A 101 -5.85 -22.13 19.47
C ALA A 101 -4.35 -22.32 19.14
N MET A 102 -3.79 -23.48 19.47
CA MET A 102 -2.44 -23.89 19.08
C MET A 102 -2.49 -24.48 17.66
N GLY A 103 -1.74 -23.90 16.70
CA GLY A 103 -1.77 -24.32 15.28
C GLY A 103 -2.54 -23.37 14.33
N MET A 104 -2.96 -22.19 14.81
CA MET A 104 -3.68 -21.20 13.97
C MET A 104 -2.88 -20.74 12.73
N LEU A 105 -1.55 -20.79 12.76
CA LEU A 105 -0.73 -20.46 11.59
C LEU A 105 -0.88 -21.51 10.49
N ASP A 106 -0.87 -22.79 10.84
CA ASP A 106 -1.06 -23.88 9.86
C ASP A 106 -2.48 -23.84 9.29
N VAL A 107 -3.47 -23.54 10.13
CA VAL A 107 -4.84 -23.29 9.68
C VAL A 107 -4.88 -22.10 8.70
N ALA A 108 -4.25 -20.98 9.03
CA ALA A 108 -4.19 -19.84 8.12
C ALA A 108 -3.49 -20.19 6.79
N ARG A 109 -2.45 -21.04 6.81
CA ARG A 109 -1.77 -21.55 5.61
C ARG A 109 -2.70 -22.42 4.76
N THR A 110 -3.52 -23.28 5.38
CA THR A 110 -4.52 -24.08 4.65
C THR A 110 -5.59 -23.23 4.00
N HIS A 111 -5.90 -22.06 4.59
CA HIS A 111 -6.87 -21.09 4.05
C HIS A 111 -6.25 -19.99 3.17
N PHE A 112 -4.98 -20.14 2.77
CA PHE A 112 -4.32 -19.21 1.86
C PHE A 112 -5.01 -19.13 0.48
N PRO A 113 -5.49 -20.23 -0.14
CA PRO A 113 -6.25 -20.14 -1.40
C PRO A 113 -7.48 -19.23 -1.29
N GLU A 114 -8.18 -19.27 -0.16
CA GLU A 114 -9.32 -18.41 0.13
C GLU A 114 -8.92 -16.95 0.28
N LEU A 115 -7.72 -16.65 0.80
CA LEU A 115 -7.21 -15.28 0.82
C LEU A 115 -7.11 -14.74 -0.61
N VAL A 116 -6.46 -15.50 -1.50
CA VAL A 116 -6.30 -15.12 -2.91
C VAL A 116 -7.67 -14.96 -3.58
N ALA A 117 -8.58 -15.91 -3.35
CA ALA A 117 -9.94 -15.88 -3.87
C ALA A 117 -10.72 -14.65 -3.39
N TYR A 118 -10.66 -14.31 -2.11
CA TYR A 118 -11.34 -13.15 -1.55
C TYR A 118 -10.79 -11.85 -2.14
N LEU A 119 -9.48 -11.74 -2.31
CA LEU A 119 -8.87 -10.55 -2.89
C LEU A 119 -9.20 -10.39 -4.38
N LEU A 120 -9.07 -11.44 -5.19
CA LEU A 120 -9.16 -11.36 -6.64
C LEU A 120 -10.58 -11.55 -7.18
N CYS A 121 -11.40 -12.40 -6.56
CA CYS A 121 -12.77 -12.70 -7.05
C CYS A 121 -13.82 -11.81 -6.40
N PHE A 122 -13.53 -11.20 -5.24
CA PHE A 122 -14.44 -10.28 -4.57
C PHE A 122 -13.85 -8.86 -4.45
N GLY A 123 -12.79 -8.68 -3.67
CA GLY A 123 -12.27 -7.37 -3.29
C GLY A 123 -11.96 -6.46 -4.48
N LEU A 124 -11.15 -6.96 -5.42
CA LEU A 124 -10.77 -6.24 -6.64
C LEU A 124 -11.99 -5.88 -7.51
N PRO A 125 -12.81 -6.83 -8.00
CA PRO A 125 -13.90 -6.51 -8.92
C PRO A 125 -15.02 -5.69 -8.27
N LEU A 126 -15.36 -5.95 -7.01
CA LEU A 126 -16.37 -5.16 -6.28
C LEU A 126 -15.88 -3.74 -6.03
N GLY A 127 -14.62 -3.60 -5.61
CA GLY A 127 -13.97 -2.31 -5.37
C GLY A 127 -13.92 -1.46 -6.63
N LEU A 128 -13.49 -2.02 -7.75
CA LEU A 128 -13.46 -1.32 -9.04
C LEU A 128 -14.85 -0.96 -9.54
N THR A 129 -15.83 -1.85 -9.41
CA THR A 129 -17.23 -1.58 -9.82
C THR A 129 -17.81 -0.39 -9.07
N LEU A 130 -17.68 -0.40 -7.73
CA LEU A 130 -18.21 0.66 -6.89
C LEU A 130 -17.44 1.97 -7.06
N GLY A 131 -16.12 1.87 -7.18
CA GLY A 131 -15.22 3.01 -7.39
C GLY A 131 -15.42 3.70 -8.74
N ALA A 132 -15.61 2.95 -9.82
CA ALA A 132 -15.93 3.48 -11.14
C ALA A 132 -17.22 4.30 -11.09
N ARG A 133 -18.28 3.76 -10.46
CA ARG A 133 -19.53 4.50 -10.25
C ARG A 133 -19.33 5.74 -9.40
N GLY A 134 -18.56 5.66 -8.32
CA GLY A 134 -18.25 6.82 -7.48
C GLY A 134 -17.45 7.90 -8.21
N GLY A 135 -16.59 7.51 -9.15
CA GLY A 135 -15.83 8.40 -10.01
C GLY A 135 -16.66 9.17 -11.04
N LEU A 136 -17.88 8.70 -11.35
CA LEU A 136 -18.87 9.39 -12.19
C LEU A 136 -19.66 10.45 -11.42
N ARG A 137 -19.64 10.43 -10.09
CA ARG A 137 -20.34 11.45 -9.28
C ARG A 137 -19.63 12.80 -9.42
N HIS A 138 -20.40 13.86 -9.58
CA HIS A 138 -19.88 15.21 -9.56
C HIS A 138 -19.48 15.59 -8.13
N TRP A 139 -18.23 16.02 -7.95
CA TRP A 139 -17.72 16.55 -6.68
C TRP A 139 -17.27 17.99 -6.92
N PRO A 140 -17.82 18.98 -6.19
CA PRO A 140 -17.39 20.36 -6.30
C PRO A 140 -15.87 20.48 -6.07
N ASN A 141 -15.19 21.28 -6.88
CA ASN A 141 -13.75 21.57 -6.79
C ASN A 141 -12.82 20.36 -7.00
N ARG A 142 -13.28 19.27 -7.62
CA ARG A 142 -12.41 18.16 -8.00
C ARG A 142 -11.69 18.46 -9.33
N PRO A 143 -10.36 18.32 -9.42
CA PRO A 143 -9.66 18.52 -10.68
C PRO A 143 -10.13 17.50 -11.73
N PRO A 144 -10.17 17.89 -13.02
CA PRO A 144 -10.53 16.97 -14.09
C PRO A 144 -9.57 15.79 -14.15
N PHE A 145 -10.07 14.65 -14.65
CA PHE A 145 -9.18 13.53 -14.96
C PHE A 145 -8.54 13.77 -16.31
N ASP A 146 -7.24 13.53 -16.37
CA ASP A 146 -6.42 13.67 -17.56
C ASP A 146 -5.86 12.30 -17.88
N LEU A 147 -6.38 11.69 -18.96
CA LEU A 147 -5.97 10.36 -19.38
C LEU A 147 -4.52 10.35 -19.89
N GLY A 148 -4.09 11.39 -20.60
CA GLY A 148 -2.72 11.47 -21.12
C GLY A 148 -1.71 11.52 -19.98
N ARG A 149 -1.96 12.37 -18.99
CA ARG A 149 -1.17 12.43 -17.75
C ARG A 149 -1.16 11.09 -17.01
N ALA A 150 -2.32 10.45 -16.82
CA ALA A 150 -2.41 9.16 -16.15
C ALA A 150 -1.52 8.09 -16.80
N LEU A 151 -1.59 7.98 -18.14
CA LEU A 151 -0.85 6.99 -18.92
C LEU A 151 0.64 7.30 -18.98
N VAL A 152 1.04 8.54 -19.26
CA VAL A 152 2.45 8.93 -19.42
C VAL A 152 3.18 8.90 -18.08
N VAL A 153 2.64 9.57 -17.06
CA VAL A 153 3.25 9.64 -15.73
C VAL A 153 3.28 8.25 -15.10
N GLY A 154 2.16 7.51 -15.22
CA GLY A 154 2.06 6.13 -14.78
C GLY A 154 3.07 5.22 -15.47
N GLY A 155 3.12 5.25 -16.80
CA GLY A 155 4.03 4.42 -17.59
C GLY A 155 5.51 4.66 -17.26
N LEU A 156 5.94 5.93 -17.17
CA LEU A 156 7.31 6.29 -16.79
C LEU A 156 7.66 5.80 -15.38
N ALA A 157 6.75 5.98 -14.42
CA ALA A 157 6.94 5.49 -13.06
C ALA A 157 7.00 3.96 -13.01
N GLY A 158 6.21 3.29 -13.85
CA GLY A 158 6.25 1.84 -14.04
C GLY A 158 7.60 1.36 -14.58
N SER A 159 8.21 2.08 -15.53
CA SER A 159 9.54 1.75 -16.04
C SER A 159 10.61 1.83 -14.95
N VAL A 160 10.56 2.82 -14.06
CA VAL A 160 11.53 2.95 -12.94
C VAL A 160 11.38 1.79 -11.94
N GLY A 161 10.14 1.45 -11.55
CA GLY A 161 9.89 0.27 -10.73
C GLY A 161 10.35 -1.01 -11.43
N GLY A 162 10.07 -1.14 -12.73
CA GLY A 162 10.46 -2.29 -13.55
C GLY A 162 11.97 -2.46 -13.64
N TRP A 163 12.72 -1.37 -13.75
CA TRP A 163 14.19 -1.41 -13.72
C TRP A 163 14.74 -1.97 -12.41
N ALA A 164 14.23 -1.50 -11.27
CA ALA A 164 14.69 -1.98 -9.96
C ALA A 164 14.35 -3.47 -9.74
N PHE A 165 13.13 -3.88 -10.07
CA PHE A 165 12.74 -5.29 -10.00
C PHE A 165 13.53 -6.15 -11.00
N GLY A 166 13.86 -5.60 -12.17
CA GLY A 166 14.69 -6.24 -13.19
C GLY A 166 16.09 -6.61 -12.70
N LYS A 167 16.64 -5.91 -11.69
CA LYS A 167 17.94 -6.27 -11.09
C LYS A 167 17.92 -7.60 -10.36
N TRP A 168 16.83 -7.90 -9.66
CA TRP A 168 16.65 -9.22 -9.07
C TRP A 168 16.37 -10.28 -10.14
N MET A 169 15.53 -9.97 -11.13
CA MET A 169 15.25 -10.91 -12.23
C MET A 169 16.50 -11.31 -13.00
N GLU A 170 17.42 -10.36 -13.22
CA GLU A 170 18.73 -10.61 -13.81
C GLU A 170 19.56 -11.57 -12.95
N GLN A 171 19.55 -11.38 -11.63
CA GLN A 171 20.32 -12.20 -10.69
C GLN A 171 19.86 -13.66 -10.67
N VAL A 172 18.56 -13.91 -10.78
CA VAL A 172 17.97 -15.27 -10.70
C VAL A 172 17.60 -15.87 -12.06
N ASP A 173 18.04 -15.24 -13.15
CA ASP A 173 17.73 -15.62 -14.54
C ASP A 173 16.21 -15.80 -14.80
N PHE A 174 15.41 -14.84 -14.36
CA PHE A 174 13.94 -14.89 -14.45
C PHE A 174 13.41 -14.49 -15.84
N PHE A 175 14.18 -13.75 -16.64
CA PHE A 175 13.70 -13.21 -17.92
C PHE A 175 13.25 -14.27 -18.93
N PRO A 176 13.93 -15.43 -19.09
CA PRO A 176 13.44 -16.51 -19.95
C PRO A 176 12.04 -17.01 -19.57
N LEU A 177 11.69 -17.02 -18.28
CA LEU A 177 10.33 -17.39 -17.83
C LEU A 177 9.28 -16.40 -18.35
N ILE A 178 9.61 -15.11 -18.35
CA ILE A 178 8.76 -14.05 -18.90
C ILE A 178 8.67 -14.19 -20.43
N ALA A 179 9.79 -14.42 -21.11
CA ALA A 179 9.81 -14.64 -22.56
C ALA A 179 8.90 -15.81 -23.00
N GLY A 180 8.75 -16.82 -22.14
CA GLY A 180 7.87 -17.96 -22.35
C GLY A 180 6.41 -17.60 -22.59
N LEU A 181 5.95 -16.42 -22.14
CA LEU A 181 4.59 -15.91 -22.40
C LEU A 181 4.29 -15.69 -23.88
N VAL A 182 5.34 -15.51 -24.69
CA VAL A 182 5.24 -15.37 -26.15
C VAL A 182 5.97 -16.51 -26.87
N HIS A 183 6.09 -17.66 -26.21
CA HIS A 183 6.78 -18.86 -26.71
C HIS A 183 8.24 -18.60 -27.14
N SER A 184 8.93 -17.72 -26.42
CA SER A 184 10.35 -17.44 -26.63
C SER A 184 11.18 -17.85 -25.39
N SER A 185 12.44 -18.19 -25.60
CA SER A 185 13.43 -18.39 -24.54
C SER A 185 14.50 -17.29 -24.52
N SER A 186 14.40 -16.29 -25.41
CA SER A 186 15.38 -15.21 -25.50
C SER A 186 15.29 -14.30 -24.28
N ARG A 187 16.45 -14.05 -23.66
CA ARG A 187 16.59 -13.12 -22.54
C ARG A 187 16.16 -11.71 -22.95
N GLU A 188 16.52 -11.26 -24.14
CA GLU A 188 16.17 -9.94 -24.68
C GLU A 188 14.65 -9.77 -24.82
N VAL A 189 13.97 -10.80 -25.32
CA VAL A 189 12.49 -10.82 -25.39
C VAL A 189 11.89 -10.75 -24.00
N GLY A 190 12.45 -11.50 -23.03
CA GLY A 190 12.03 -11.46 -21.64
C GLY A 190 12.18 -10.08 -20.99
N ILE A 191 13.31 -9.40 -21.23
CA ILE A 191 13.55 -8.02 -20.76
C ILE A 191 12.53 -7.05 -21.38
N ALA A 192 12.34 -7.11 -22.70
CA ALA A 192 11.41 -6.23 -23.40
C ALA A 192 9.98 -6.42 -22.89
N LEU A 193 9.53 -7.67 -22.72
CA LEU A 193 8.21 -7.98 -22.22
C LEU A 193 8.03 -7.57 -20.75
N HIS A 194 9.05 -7.75 -19.91
CA HIS A 194 9.04 -7.26 -18.52
C HIS A 194 8.81 -5.75 -18.46
N PHE A 195 9.53 -4.96 -19.26
CA PHE A 195 9.33 -3.51 -19.30
C PHE A 195 7.96 -3.12 -19.87
N ALA A 196 7.46 -3.84 -20.89
CA ALA A 196 6.11 -3.60 -21.41
C ALA A 196 5.05 -3.84 -20.32
N ILE A 197 5.15 -4.94 -19.59
CA ILE A 197 4.28 -5.25 -18.44
C ILE A 197 4.40 -4.16 -17.37
N ALA A 198 5.64 -3.77 -17.02
CA ALA A 198 5.90 -2.72 -16.03
C ALA A 198 5.27 -1.37 -16.41
N VAL A 199 5.29 -0.99 -17.68
CA VAL A 199 4.62 0.21 -18.20
C VAL A 199 3.10 0.11 -18.09
N VAL A 200 2.51 -1.05 -18.43
CA VAL A 200 1.06 -1.28 -18.31
C VAL A 200 0.60 -1.21 -16.85
N ILE A 201 1.36 -1.84 -15.94
CA ILE A 201 1.13 -1.77 -14.49
C ILE A 201 1.22 -0.32 -14.00
N GLY A 202 2.24 0.42 -14.42
CA GLY A 202 2.39 1.83 -14.04
C GLY A 202 1.27 2.72 -14.58
N ALA A 203 0.90 2.56 -15.85
CA ALA A 203 -0.20 3.31 -16.48
C ALA A 203 -1.54 3.05 -15.77
N SER A 204 -1.81 1.79 -15.40
CA SER A 204 -3.02 1.45 -14.63
C SER A 204 -3.00 2.01 -13.21
N PHE A 205 -1.84 2.12 -12.56
CA PHE A 205 -1.71 2.87 -11.31
C PHE A 205 -2.12 4.35 -11.47
N GLY A 206 -1.62 5.01 -12.52
CA GLY A 206 -2.01 6.39 -12.84
C GLY A 206 -3.52 6.53 -13.07
N MET A 207 -4.12 5.60 -13.82
CA MET A 207 -5.57 5.59 -14.05
C MET A 207 -6.38 5.43 -12.76
N LEU A 208 -5.92 4.59 -11.84
CA LEU A 208 -6.63 4.30 -10.60
C LEU A 208 -6.49 5.45 -9.59
N PHE A 209 -5.29 6.02 -9.45
CA PHE A 209 -4.93 6.81 -8.28
C PHE A 209 -4.63 8.29 -8.56
N GLN A 210 -4.63 8.77 -9.81
CA GLN A 210 -4.41 10.19 -10.13
C GLN A 210 -5.28 11.14 -9.29
N ARG A 211 -6.52 10.76 -9.01
CA ARG A 211 -7.47 11.56 -8.22
C ARG A 211 -7.34 11.41 -6.70
N ASP A 212 -6.60 10.40 -6.24
CA ASP A 212 -6.50 10.02 -4.83
C ASP A 212 -5.14 10.37 -4.21
N ILE A 213 -4.10 10.46 -5.04
CA ILE A 213 -2.75 10.85 -4.65
C ILE A 213 -2.69 12.36 -4.42
N ARG A 214 -2.13 12.77 -3.27
CA ARG A 214 -1.95 14.18 -2.90
C ARG A 214 -0.48 14.55 -2.65
N GLY A 215 0.33 13.56 -2.31
CA GLY A 215 1.73 13.78 -1.99
C GLY A 215 2.51 12.48 -1.95
N PHE A 216 3.82 12.63 -1.78
CA PHE A 216 4.76 11.52 -1.87
C PHE A 216 4.49 10.44 -0.82
N GLY A 217 4.16 10.81 0.44
CA GLY A 217 3.90 9.84 1.50
C GLY A 217 2.72 8.93 1.19
N SER A 218 1.56 9.49 0.80
CA SER A 218 0.42 8.66 0.44
C SER A 218 0.61 7.87 -0.85
N SER A 219 1.30 8.43 -1.85
CA SER A 219 1.61 7.71 -3.08
C SER A 219 2.54 6.52 -2.85
N LEU A 220 3.53 6.66 -1.96
CA LEU A 220 4.40 5.57 -1.54
C LEU A 220 3.60 4.43 -0.89
N GLY A 221 2.66 4.75 0.01
CA GLY A 221 1.78 3.76 0.61
C GLY A 221 0.86 3.09 -0.41
N TRP A 222 0.26 3.87 -1.32
CA TRP A 222 -0.58 3.34 -2.40
C TRP A 222 0.21 2.42 -3.32
N GLY A 223 1.42 2.83 -3.67
CA GLY A 223 2.36 2.07 -4.46
C GLY A 223 2.68 0.72 -3.83
N LEU A 224 3.02 0.69 -2.53
CA LEU A 224 3.25 -0.57 -1.80
C LEU A 224 2.04 -1.50 -1.88
N GLY A 225 0.85 -1.01 -1.56
CA GLY A 225 -0.38 -1.83 -1.62
C GLY A 225 -0.69 -2.31 -3.03
N TYR A 226 -0.46 -1.46 -4.02
CA TYR A 226 -0.64 -1.83 -5.42
C TYR A 226 0.37 -2.88 -5.88
N GLY A 227 1.62 -2.80 -5.42
CA GLY A 227 2.64 -3.82 -5.64
C GLY A 227 2.23 -5.16 -5.04
N ILE A 228 1.83 -5.18 -3.77
CA ILE A 228 1.34 -6.41 -3.10
C ILE A 228 0.15 -7.01 -3.87
N LEU A 229 -0.82 -6.18 -4.28
CA LEU A 229 -1.93 -6.64 -5.12
C LEU A 229 -1.45 -7.29 -6.42
N TRP A 230 -0.50 -6.65 -7.11
CA TRP A 230 0.07 -7.18 -8.35
C TRP A 230 0.85 -8.47 -8.16
N TRP A 231 1.36 -8.77 -6.96
CA TRP A 231 1.94 -10.07 -6.70
C TRP A 231 0.89 -11.19 -6.72
N PHE A 232 -0.28 -10.97 -6.09
CA PHE A 232 -1.40 -11.92 -6.18
C PHE A 232 -1.92 -12.06 -7.62
N LEU A 233 -2.04 -10.95 -8.33
CA LEU A 233 -2.61 -10.94 -9.68
C LEU A 233 -1.62 -11.46 -10.73
N GLY A 234 -0.38 -11.00 -10.71
CA GLY A 234 0.65 -11.29 -11.71
C GLY A 234 1.26 -12.68 -11.55
N PRO A 235 2.36 -12.84 -10.80
CA PRO A 235 3.09 -14.11 -10.72
C PRO A 235 2.26 -15.27 -10.11
N LEU A 236 1.38 -15.00 -9.15
CA LEU A 236 0.60 -16.06 -8.49
C LEU A 236 -0.62 -16.51 -9.32
N THR A 237 -1.13 -15.68 -10.24
CA THR A 237 -2.36 -15.99 -10.98
C THR A 237 -2.19 -15.90 -12.50
N LEU A 238 -1.94 -14.70 -13.03
CA LEU A 238 -1.88 -14.47 -14.48
C LEU A 238 -0.71 -15.19 -15.14
N LEU A 239 0.48 -15.18 -14.53
CA LEU A 239 1.67 -15.80 -15.13
C LEU A 239 1.45 -17.30 -15.40
N LEU A 240 0.92 -18.02 -14.42
CA LEU A 240 0.59 -19.45 -14.55
C LEU A 240 -0.48 -19.68 -15.62
N GLY A 241 -1.59 -18.94 -15.55
CA GLY A 241 -2.69 -19.09 -16.50
C GLY A 241 -2.29 -18.77 -17.94
N LEU A 242 -1.48 -17.73 -18.15
CA LEU A 242 -0.96 -17.34 -19.47
C LEU A 242 0.06 -18.34 -20.02
N GLN A 243 0.74 -19.09 -19.15
CA GLN A 243 1.60 -20.22 -19.55
C GLN A 243 0.82 -21.51 -19.81
N GLY A 244 -0.51 -21.51 -19.65
CA GLY A 244 -1.36 -22.69 -19.79
C GLY A 244 -1.28 -23.68 -18.62
N ASN A 245 -0.66 -23.27 -17.51
CA ASN A 245 -0.59 -24.08 -16.29
C ASN A 245 -1.86 -23.92 -15.45
N PRO A 246 -2.29 -24.96 -14.72
CA PRO A 246 -3.34 -24.82 -13.72
C PRO A 246 -2.99 -23.74 -12.69
N ILE A 247 -3.99 -22.96 -12.29
CA ILE A 247 -3.83 -21.97 -11.22
C ILE A 247 -3.62 -22.71 -9.89
N ASP A 248 -2.54 -22.36 -9.19
CA ASP A 248 -2.21 -22.90 -7.87
C ASP A 248 -2.09 -21.76 -6.86
N TRP A 249 -3.11 -21.63 -6.01
CA TRP A 249 -3.16 -20.65 -4.92
C TRP A 249 -2.77 -21.26 -3.57
N SER A 250 -2.02 -22.35 -3.54
CA SER A 250 -1.51 -22.93 -2.30
C SER A 250 -0.47 -22.01 -1.63
N SER A 251 -0.37 -22.11 -0.30
CA SER A 251 0.68 -21.41 0.47
C SER A 251 2.08 -21.86 0.06
N ALA A 252 2.25 -23.14 -0.33
CA ALA A 252 3.52 -23.67 -0.85
C ALA A 252 3.94 -22.94 -2.13
N ARG A 253 3.01 -22.72 -3.07
CA ARG A 253 3.29 -21.93 -4.28
C ARG A 253 3.60 -20.47 -3.94
N GLY A 254 2.85 -19.89 -3.01
CA GLY A 254 3.12 -18.54 -2.49
C GLY A 254 4.54 -18.41 -1.91
N SER A 255 4.97 -19.38 -1.10
CA SER A 255 6.32 -19.44 -0.53
C SER A 255 7.40 -19.51 -1.62
N GLY A 256 7.20 -20.36 -2.64
CA GLY A 256 8.11 -20.46 -3.79
C GLY A 256 8.18 -19.21 -4.67
N LEU A 257 7.26 -18.26 -4.52
CA LEU A 257 7.23 -16.98 -5.24
C LEU A 257 7.51 -15.78 -4.31
N PHE A 258 7.95 -16.02 -3.07
CA PHE A 258 8.13 -14.96 -2.08
C PHE A 258 9.15 -13.90 -2.52
N ASP A 259 10.22 -14.27 -3.20
CA ASP A 259 11.22 -13.33 -3.73
C ASP A 259 10.57 -12.29 -4.65
N SER A 260 9.63 -12.74 -5.49
CA SER A 260 8.87 -11.85 -6.37
C SER A 260 7.89 -10.96 -5.60
N LEU A 261 7.43 -11.34 -4.40
CA LEU A 261 6.60 -10.48 -3.53
C LEU A 261 7.42 -9.27 -3.06
N VAL A 262 8.65 -9.51 -2.60
CA VAL A 262 9.57 -8.43 -2.22
C VAL A 262 9.84 -7.53 -3.42
N GLY A 263 10.09 -8.12 -4.60
CA GLY A 263 10.26 -7.38 -5.84
C GLY A 263 9.07 -6.51 -6.22
N HIS A 264 7.84 -7.01 -6.06
CA HIS A 264 6.62 -6.24 -6.30
C HIS A 264 6.41 -5.15 -5.23
N ALA A 265 6.77 -5.39 -3.97
CA ALA A 265 6.71 -4.38 -2.92
C ALA A 265 7.68 -3.21 -3.21
N VAL A 266 8.93 -3.51 -3.59
CA VAL A 266 9.93 -2.52 -4.00
C VAL A 266 9.50 -1.79 -5.28
N TYR A 267 9.03 -2.53 -6.30
CA TYR A 267 8.45 -1.97 -7.51
C TYR A 267 7.34 -0.96 -7.17
N GLY A 268 6.40 -1.36 -6.31
CA GLY A 268 5.26 -0.54 -5.90
C GLY A 268 5.69 0.74 -5.20
N VAL A 269 6.63 0.67 -4.25
CA VAL A 269 7.17 1.84 -3.56
C VAL A 269 7.80 2.82 -4.55
N LEU A 270 8.63 2.33 -5.47
CA LEU A 270 9.29 3.16 -6.48
C LEU A 270 8.30 3.74 -7.49
N LEU A 271 7.30 2.97 -7.92
CA LEU A 271 6.19 3.43 -8.74
C LEU A 271 5.47 4.60 -8.06
N GLY A 272 5.08 4.46 -6.80
CA GLY A 272 4.39 5.51 -6.05
C GLY A 272 5.22 6.79 -5.91
N LEU A 273 6.50 6.67 -5.56
CA LEU A 273 7.41 7.81 -5.41
C LEU A 273 7.66 8.52 -6.76
N THR A 274 7.99 7.75 -7.79
CA THR A 274 8.29 8.27 -9.13
C THR A 274 7.06 8.90 -9.77
N TYR A 275 5.90 8.26 -9.62
CA TYR A 275 4.63 8.81 -10.11
C TYR A 275 4.43 10.21 -9.54
N THR A 276 4.52 10.39 -8.22
CA THR A 276 4.33 11.72 -7.61
C THR A 276 5.40 12.72 -8.03
N ALA A 277 6.66 12.29 -8.19
CA ALA A 277 7.73 13.17 -8.65
C ALA A 277 7.42 13.73 -10.04
N VAL A 278 7.13 12.84 -10.99
CA VAL A 278 6.83 13.19 -12.38
C VAL A 278 5.50 13.95 -12.48
N ASP A 279 4.49 13.53 -11.72
CA ASP A 279 3.18 14.18 -11.65
C ASP A 279 3.27 15.65 -11.22
N ARG A 280 4.09 15.93 -10.19
CA ARG A 280 4.31 17.30 -9.72
C ARG A 280 5.10 18.13 -10.71
N LEU A 281 6.09 17.54 -11.39
CA LEU A 281 6.80 18.22 -12.48
C LEU A 281 5.85 18.53 -13.63
N TRP A 282 4.95 17.60 -13.98
CA TRP A 282 3.93 17.81 -15.00
C TRP A 282 3.02 18.98 -14.65
N VAL A 283 2.47 19.01 -13.44
CA VAL A 283 1.64 20.12 -12.97
C VAL A 283 2.45 21.43 -12.99
N ALA A 284 3.69 21.43 -12.50
CA ALA A 284 4.52 22.63 -12.48
C ALA A 284 4.82 23.19 -13.89
N PHE A 285 5.18 22.32 -14.84
CA PHE A 285 5.56 22.73 -16.20
C PHE A 285 4.36 23.07 -17.10
N PHE A 286 3.23 22.39 -16.92
CA PHE A 286 2.10 22.49 -17.85
C PHE A 286 0.85 23.16 -17.28
N ILE A 287 0.76 23.36 -15.95
CA ILE A 287 -0.43 23.92 -15.29
C ILE A 287 -0.06 25.15 -14.45
N ASP A 288 0.86 25.01 -13.50
CA ASP A 288 1.13 25.97 -12.43
C ASP A 288 2.19 27.03 -12.80
N SER A 289 2.32 27.39 -14.08
CA SER A 289 3.26 28.45 -14.53
C SER A 289 2.83 29.87 -14.15
N ASP A 290 1.93 30.04 -13.18
CA ASP A 290 1.37 31.34 -12.76
C ASP A 290 2.16 31.94 -11.56
N PRO A 291 2.85 33.08 -11.75
CA PRO A 291 3.62 33.74 -10.70
C PRO A 291 2.77 34.44 -9.61
N ILE A 292 1.45 34.54 -9.75
CA ILE A 292 0.58 35.35 -8.88
C ILE A 292 0.25 34.64 -7.54
N HIS A 293 0.37 33.31 -7.47
CA HIS A 293 -0.02 32.50 -6.31
C HIS A 293 1.15 32.06 -5.41
N ARG A 294 2.15 32.92 -5.19
CA ARG A 294 3.29 32.61 -4.30
C ARG A 294 2.86 32.53 -2.82
N ASP A 295 3.25 31.45 -2.16
CA ASP A 295 3.03 31.25 -0.73
C ASP A 295 3.81 32.25 0.14
N VAL A 296 3.29 32.53 1.34
CA VAL A 296 3.92 33.41 2.35
C VAL A 296 5.27 32.88 2.82
N GLU A 297 5.42 31.55 2.93
CA GLU A 297 6.70 30.89 3.24
C GLU A 297 7.36 30.36 1.96
N GLY A 298 8.64 30.63 1.77
CA GLY A 298 9.40 30.07 0.66
C GLY A 298 9.49 28.54 0.73
N PRO A 299 9.49 27.83 -0.41
CA PRO A 299 9.57 26.36 -0.44
C PRO A 299 10.81 25.81 0.27
N GLY A 300 11.94 26.53 0.24
CA GLY A 300 13.17 26.15 0.94
C GLY A 300 13.01 26.09 2.46
N VAL A 301 12.38 27.09 3.07
CA VAL A 301 12.16 27.13 4.54
C VAL A 301 11.29 25.96 4.98
N ARG A 302 10.23 25.66 4.22
CA ARG A 302 9.35 24.52 4.52
C ARG A 302 10.06 23.18 4.43
N THR A 303 10.90 23.00 3.41
CA THR A 303 11.67 21.77 3.23
C THR A 303 12.68 21.59 4.36
N LEU A 304 13.45 22.63 4.69
CA LEU A 304 14.40 22.60 5.81
C LEU A 304 13.69 22.27 7.12
N GLN A 305 12.56 22.91 7.40
CA GLN A 305 11.77 22.62 8.59
C GLN A 305 11.25 21.18 8.61
N ALA A 306 10.79 20.65 7.47
CA ALA A 306 10.33 19.27 7.37
C ALA A 306 11.47 18.28 7.64
N LEU A 307 12.65 18.53 7.05
CA LEU A 307 13.88 17.76 7.29
C LEU A 307 14.27 17.78 8.76
N THR A 308 14.38 18.96 9.36
CA THR A 308 14.78 19.12 10.77
C THR A 308 13.80 18.41 11.70
N TRP A 309 12.49 18.63 11.54
CA TRP A 309 11.48 17.95 12.36
C TRP A 309 11.49 16.44 12.17
N GLY A 310 11.68 15.99 10.93
CA GLY A 310 11.83 14.57 10.61
C GLY A 310 13.01 13.95 11.36
N ALA A 311 14.20 14.57 11.26
CA ALA A 311 15.40 14.14 11.95
C ALA A 311 15.22 14.12 13.47
N THR A 312 14.67 15.19 14.05
CA THR A 312 14.41 15.27 15.50
C THR A 312 13.41 14.21 15.95
N ALA A 313 12.30 14.03 15.23
CA ALA A 313 11.30 13.03 15.56
C ALA A 313 11.84 11.60 15.48
N SER A 314 12.72 11.33 14.52
CA SER A 314 13.33 10.01 14.36
C SER A 314 14.31 9.61 15.44
N VAL A 315 14.76 10.55 16.30
CA VAL A 315 15.53 10.16 17.49
C VAL A 315 14.67 9.26 18.38
N VAL A 316 13.39 9.58 18.57
CA VAL A 316 12.47 8.75 19.36
C VAL A 316 12.33 7.36 18.74
N GLY A 317 12.00 7.28 17.44
CA GLY A 317 11.89 6.01 16.73
C GLY A 317 13.20 5.22 16.72
N GLY A 318 14.33 5.90 16.52
CA GLY A 318 15.66 5.32 16.46
C GLY A 318 16.09 4.73 17.80
N LEU A 319 15.82 5.41 18.92
CA LEU A 319 16.06 4.88 20.26
C LEU A 319 15.22 3.63 20.53
N LEU A 320 13.92 3.66 20.20
CA LEU A 320 13.04 2.50 20.37
C LEU A 320 13.50 1.29 19.53
N PHE A 321 13.89 1.53 18.26
CA PHE A 321 14.43 0.48 17.40
C PHE A 321 15.81 0.00 17.88
N GLY A 322 16.63 0.89 18.44
CA GLY A 322 17.92 0.53 19.02
C GLY A 322 17.80 -0.53 20.13
N VAL A 323 16.73 -0.48 20.93
CA VAL A 323 16.43 -1.52 21.94
C VAL A 323 16.19 -2.88 21.27
N VAL A 324 15.38 -2.92 20.20
CA VAL A 324 15.13 -4.16 19.45
C VAL A 324 16.42 -4.69 18.82
N MET A 325 17.26 -3.82 18.25
CA MET A 325 18.55 -4.23 17.68
C MET A 325 19.51 -4.78 18.73
N LEU A 326 19.55 -4.18 19.92
CA LEU A 326 20.39 -4.65 21.03
C LEU A 326 19.95 -6.03 21.52
N MET A 327 18.63 -6.26 21.65
CA MET A 327 18.08 -7.54 22.10
C MET A 327 18.29 -8.69 21.12
N ASN A 328 18.50 -8.39 19.83
CA ASN A 328 18.64 -9.38 18.75
C ASN A 328 20.06 -9.41 18.16
N ASP A 329 21.04 -8.79 18.82
CA ASP A 329 22.45 -8.73 18.39
C ASP A 329 22.67 -8.23 16.95
N VAL A 330 21.86 -7.25 16.53
CA VAL A 330 21.90 -6.69 15.15
C VAL A 330 22.94 -5.57 15.02
N LEU A 331 23.28 -4.88 16.12
CA LEU A 331 24.15 -3.70 16.11
C LEU A 331 25.55 -3.95 15.50
N PRO A 332 26.25 -5.07 15.78
CA PRO A 332 27.51 -5.38 15.10
C PRO A 332 27.37 -5.44 13.56
N ARG A 333 26.26 -6.01 13.06
CA ARG A 333 26.00 -6.07 11.61
C ARG A 333 25.80 -4.68 11.01
N VAL A 334 25.17 -3.76 11.75
CA VAL A 334 25.03 -2.35 11.32
C VAL A 334 26.39 -1.65 11.32
N ALA A 335 27.25 -1.91 12.30
CA ALA A 335 28.60 -1.36 12.36
C ALA A 335 29.44 -1.74 11.11
N ASN A 336 29.21 -2.94 10.57
CA ASN A 336 29.94 -3.41 9.39
C ASN A 336 29.71 -2.53 8.14
N LEU A 337 28.62 -1.76 8.09
CA LEU A 337 28.37 -0.79 7.02
C LEU A 337 29.46 0.28 6.89
N VAL A 338 30.20 0.52 7.99
CA VAL A 338 31.33 1.46 8.03
C VAL A 338 32.66 0.76 8.32
N GLY A 339 32.72 -0.57 8.15
CA GLY A 339 33.92 -1.37 8.40
C GLY A 339 34.28 -1.57 9.88
N ALA A 340 33.35 -1.31 10.80
CA ALA A 340 33.53 -1.52 12.24
C ALA A 340 32.73 -2.73 12.73
N SER A 341 33.05 -3.28 13.91
CA SER A 341 32.33 -4.42 14.50
C SER A 341 31.72 -4.13 15.88
N SER A 342 32.06 -2.99 16.49
CA SER A 342 31.60 -2.65 17.85
C SER A 342 30.09 -2.34 17.87
N PRO A 343 29.31 -2.91 18.81
CA PRO A 343 27.91 -2.56 19.01
C PRO A 343 27.67 -1.06 19.22
N SER A 344 28.60 -0.35 19.88
CA SER A 344 28.49 1.09 20.12
C SER A 344 28.61 1.92 18.83
N VAL A 345 29.50 1.50 17.92
CA VAL A 345 29.62 2.10 16.59
C VAL A 345 28.37 1.78 15.77
N GLY A 346 27.89 0.54 15.83
CA GLY A 346 26.64 0.12 15.19
C GLY A 346 25.44 0.94 15.64
N PHE A 347 25.34 1.25 16.93
CA PHE A 347 24.30 2.12 17.48
C PHE A 347 24.41 3.56 16.97
N ALA A 348 25.63 4.13 16.90
CA ALA A 348 25.85 5.47 16.35
C ALA A 348 25.47 5.56 14.87
N VAL A 349 25.89 4.56 14.08
CA VAL A 349 25.53 4.42 12.65
C VAL A 349 24.02 4.28 12.50
N HIS A 350 23.38 3.45 13.34
CA HIS A 350 21.93 3.31 13.37
C HIS A 350 21.23 4.64 13.63
N LEU A 351 21.66 5.45 14.61
CA LEU A 351 21.05 6.76 14.85
C LEU A 351 21.26 7.75 13.69
N ALA A 352 22.41 7.69 13.02
CA ALA A 352 22.65 8.49 11.82
C ALA A 352 21.70 8.09 10.67
N ILE A 353 21.57 6.79 10.41
CA ILE A 353 20.62 6.26 9.42
C ILE A 353 19.18 6.62 9.81
N ALA A 354 18.81 6.45 11.07
CA ALA A 354 17.51 6.81 11.61
C ALA A 354 17.19 8.29 11.37
N ALA A 355 18.17 9.19 11.53
CA ALA A 355 18.01 10.62 11.26
C ALA A 355 17.77 10.89 9.76
N LEU A 356 18.53 10.26 8.87
CA LEU A 356 18.35 10.38 7.41
C LEU A 356 16.99 9.86 6.95
N ILE A 357 16.56 8.71 7.49
CA ILE A 357 15.24 8.14 7.25
C ILE A 357 14.13 9.04 7.86
N GLY A 358 14.40 9.67 9.01
CA GLY A 358 13.47 10.61 9.63
C GLY A 358 13.25 11.86 8.80
N MET A 359 14.32 12.40 8.23
CA MET A 359 14.27 13.52 7.30
C MET A 359 13.33 13.25 6.12
N SER A 360 13.41 12.06 5.51
CA SER A 360 12.48 11.69 4.45
C SER A 360 11.05 11.54 4.97
N TYR A 361 10.82 11.03 6.19
CA TYR A 361 9.46 11.02 6.77
C TYR A 361 8.85 12.42 6.83
N GLY A 362 9.63 13.40 7.29
CA GLY A 362 9.19 14.79 7.38
C GLY A 362 8.77 15.37 6.03
N ILE A 363 9.53 15.10 4.97
CA ILE A 363 9.17 15.51 3.59
C ILE A 363 7.90 14.79 3.12
N LEU A 364 7.83 13.47 3.33
CA LEU A 364 6.80 12.62 2.75
C LEU A 364 5.42 12.81 3.42
N PHE A 365 5.37 12.97 4.74
CA PHE A 365 4.14 12.83 5.53
C PHE A 365 3.65 14.10 6.25
N ARG A 366 4.31 15.26 6.05
CA ARG A 366 3.96 16.53 6.73
C ARG A 366 2.47 16.85 6.72
N TYR A 367 1.73 16.53 5.65
CA TYR A 367 0.32 16.90 5.50
C TYR A 367 -0.65 15.72 5.46
N GLU A 368 -0.17 14.51 5.71
CA GLU A 368 -0.93 13.26 5.48
C GLU A 368 -1.73 12.79 6.71
N ALA A 369 -1.37 13.24 7.91
CA ALA A 369 -1.96 12.78 9.17
C ALA A 369 -2.95 13.82 9.78
N PRO A 370 -4.28 13.65 9.61
CA PRO A 370 -5.29 14.51 10.23
C PRO A 370 -5.54 14.20 11.72
N SER A 371 -5.18 13.01 12.21
CA SER A 371 -5.44 12.55 13.58
C SER A 371 -4.26 11.73 14.14
N PRO A 372 -4.17 11.47 15.46
CA PRO A 372 -3.16 10.58 16.03
C PRO A 372 -3.16 9.19 15.42
N GLY A 373 -4.33 8.58 15.26
CA GLY A 373 -4.46 7.27 14.64
C GLY A 373 -3.93 7.27 13.19
N ALA A 374 -4.17 8.35 12.45
CA ALA A 374 -3.61 8.50 11.12
C ALA A 374 -2.09 8.70 11.10
N ALA A 375 -1.54 9.42 12.08
CA ALA A 375 -0.10 9.56 12.22
C ALA A 375 0.56 8.19 12.46
N VAL A 376 0.04 7.41 13.41
CA VAL A 376 0.52 6.06 13.69
C VAL A 376 0.35 5.14 12.47
N GLY A 377 -0.82 5.15 11.81
CA GLY A 377 -1.07 4.33 10.61
C GLY A 377 -0.06 4.61 9.48
N TRP A 378 0.20 5.88 9.18
CA TRP A 378 1.23 6.24 8.19
C TRP A 378 2.65 5.93 8.67
N GLY A 379 2.93 6.09 9.95
CA GLY A 379 4.20 5.69 10.56
C GLY A 379 4.48 4.20 10.40
N LEU A 380 3.49 3.36 10.67
CA LEU A 380 3.60 1.91 10.49
C LEU A 380 3.83 1.55 9.01
N VAL A 381 3.10 2.16 8.07
CA VAL A 381 3.31 1.90 6.63
C VAL A 381 4.72 2.31 6.22
N TYR A 382 5.19 3.45 6.72
CA TYR A 382 6.55 3.91 6.46
C TYR A 382 7.61 2.96 7.04
N GLY A 383 7.40 2.46 8.26
CA GLY A 383 8.24 1.42 8.85
C GLY A 383 8.28 0.16 7.99
N LEU A 384 7.13 -0.34 7.58
CA LEU A 384 7.02 -1.51 6.69
C LEU A 384 7.77 -1.29 5.37
N VAL A 385 7.67 -0.10 4.77
CA VAL A 385 8.43 0.24 3.56
C VAL A 385 9.93 0.15 3.81
N TRP A 386 10.40 0.72 4.92
CA TRP A 386 11.82 0.64 5.27
C TRP A 386 12.28 -0.75 5.67
N TRP A 387 11.40 -1.66 6.06
CA TRP A 387 11.77 -3.07 6.21
C TRP A 387 12.06 -3.72 4.85
N PHE A 388 11.21 -3.51 3.84
CA PHE A 388 11.49 -3.99 2.48
C PHE A 388 12.72 -3.32 1.85
N LEU A 389 12.90 -2.01 2.07
CA LEU A 389 14.04 -1.28 1.48
C LEU A 389 15.34 -1.48 2.25
N GLY A 390 15.32 -1.45 3.58
CA GLY A 390 16.50 -1.48 4.43
C GLY A 390 17.10 -2.88 4.53
N PRO A 391 16.67 -3.71 5.49
CA PRO A 391 17.26 -5.02 5.72
C PRO A 391 17.08 -6.02 4.58
N MET A 392 15.97 -5.97 3.84
CA MET A 392 15.70 -6.90 2.74
C MET A 392 16.41 -6.53 1.43
N THR A 393 16.75 -5.26 1.21
CA THR A 393 17.26 -4.80 -0.10
C THR A 393 18.60 -4.06 0.01
N LEU A 394 18.65 -2.93 0.72
CA LEU A 394 19.82 -2.06 0.75
C LEU A 394 20.95 -2.63 1.61
N MET A 395 20.64 -3.17 2.78
CA MET A 395 21.68 -3.65 3.72
C MET A 395 22.53 -4.78 3.11
N PRO A 396 21.96 -5.84 2.49
CA PRO A 396 22.77 -6.85 1.80
C PRO A 396 23.66 -6.23 0.71
N VAL A 397 23.10 -5.35 -0.12
CA VAL A 397 23.83 -4.69 -1.22
C VAL A 397 24.98 -3.83 -0.69
N LEU A 398 24.74 -3.04 0.37
CA LEU A 398 25.74 -2.18 1.00
C LEU A 398 26.85 -2.99 1.70
N LEU A 399 26.56 -4.21 2.14
CA LEU A 399 27.53 -5.14 2.69
C LEU A 399 28.22 -6.00 1.61
N GLY A 400 27.99 -5.71 0.32
CA GLY A 400 28.61 -6.42 -0.80
C GLY A 400 28.02 -7.81 -1.09
N SER A 401 26.85 -8.12 -0.51
CA SER A 401 26.10 -9.35 -0.81
C SER A 401 25.09 -9.14 -1.95
N PRO A 402 24.74 -10.19 -2.71
CA PRO A 402 23.65 -10.13 -3.69
C PRO A 402 22.30 -9.83 -3.03
N LEU A 403 21.28 -9.51 -3.83
CA LEU A 403 19.91 -9.34 -3.33
C LEU A 403 19.41 -10.67 -2.74
N ARG A 404 18.95 -10.61 -1.49
CA ARG A 404 18.43 -11.77 -0.75
C ARG A 404 16.97 -11.54 -0.39
N TRP A 405 16.11 -11.75 -1.38
CA TRP A 405 14.66 -11.59 -1.22
C TRP A 405 13.95 -12.90 -0.85
N ASP A 406 14.73 -13.97 -0.65
CA ASP A 406 14.24 -15.28 -0.29
C ASP A 406 13.56 -15.32 1.09
N ILE A 407 12.71 -16.33 1.29
CA ILE A 407 11.92 -16.46 2.51
C ILE A 407 12.79 -16.69 3.76
N LEU A 408 13.95 -17.35 3.62
CA LEU A 408 14.87 -17.54 4.75
C LEU A 408 15.50 -16.21 5.19
N ALA A 409 15.80 -15.33 4.23
CA ALA A 409 16.26 -13.97 4.52
C ALA A 409 15.17 -13.15 5.21
N ALA A 410 13.91 -13.29 4.79
CA ALA A 410 12.77 -12.63 5.44
C ALA A 410 12.55 -13.12 6.87
N ASP A 411 12.60 -14.43 7.10
CA ASP A 411 12.48 -15.05 8.44
C ASP A 411 13.58 -14.53 9.38
N ALA A 412 14.84 -14.55 8.91
CA ALA A 412 15.97 -13.98 9.65
C ALA A 412 15.84 -12.45 9.89
N ALA A 413 15.04 -11.75 9.09
CA ALA A 413 14.80 -10.31 9.20
C ALA A 413 13.50 -9.95 9.97
N LEU A 414 12.73 -10.92 10.48
CA LEU A 414 11.49 -10.67 11.23
C LEU A 414 11.69 -9.79 12.48
N PRO A 415 12.75 -9.97 13.31
CA PRO A 415 12.97 -9.05 14.43
C PRO A 415 13.15 -7.59 13.97
N MET A 416 13.78 -7.40 12.80
CA MET A 416 13.93 -6.07 12.22
C MET A 416 12.61 -5.52 11.67
N LEU A 417 11.64 -6.35 11.27
CA LEU A 417 10.29 -5.88 10.88
C LEU A 417 9.62 -5.18 12.05
N ILE A 418 9.61 -5.82 13.23
CA ILE A 418 9.06 -5.25 14.46
C ILE A 418 9.77 -3.93 14.78
N GLY A 419 11.10 -3.92 14.70
CA GLY A 419 11.90 -2.73 14.93
C GLY A 419 11.56 -1.57 14.00
N HIS A 420 11.37 -1.83 12.70
CA HIS A 420 10.99 -0.80 11.72
C HIS A 420 9.56 -0.29 11.94
N LEU A 421 8.61 -1.16 12.30
CA LEU A 421 7.24 -0.75 12.65
C LEU A 421 7.23 0.18 13.87
N ILE A 422 7.97 -0.18 14.93
CA ILE A 422 8.13 0.65 16.13
C ILE A 422 8.83 1.97 15.79
N TYR A 423 9.91 1.93 14.99
CA TYR A 423 10.61 3.11 14.50
C TYR A 423 9.64 4.07 13.78
N GLY A 424 8.87 3.55 12.83
CA GLY A 424 7.95 4.33 12.02
C GLY A 424 6.82 4.93 12.86
N ALA A 425 6.21 4.14 13.74
CA ALA A 425 5.16 4.62 14.65
C ALA A 425 5.67 5.68 15.64
N GLY A 426 6.82 5.44 16.27
CA GLY A 426 7.45 6.38 17.21
C GLY A 426 7.86 7.70 16.54
N THR A 427 8.49 7.62 15.36
CA THR A 427 8.86 8.79 14.55
C THR A 427 7.62 9.59 14.16
N ALA A 428 6.59 8.94 13.65
CA ALA A 428 5.35 9.59 13.23
C ALA A 428 4.62 10.28 14.40
N PHE A 429 4.57 9.62 15.55
CA PHE A 429 3.96 10.18 16.75
C PHE A 429 4.74 11.41 17.24
N ALA A 430 6.06 11.33 17.36
CA ALA A 430 6.90 12.46 17.77
C ALA A 430 6.81 13.63 16.77
N PHE A 431 6.84 13.33 15.46
CA PHE A 431 6.68 14.34 14.42
C PHE A 431 5.32 15.05 14.53
N MET A 432 4.24 14.31 14.78
CA MET A 432 2.92 14.88 15.00
C MET A 432 2.91 15.85 16.19
N LEU A 433 3.57 15.52 17.30
CA LEU A 433 3.64 16.41 18.47
C LEU A 433 4.36 17.71 18.16
N ILE A 434 5.51 17.64 17.49
CA ILE A 434 6.27 18.82 17.02
C ILE A 434 5.37 19.68 16.11
N GLN A 435 4.72 19.05 15.15
CA GLN A 435 3.86 19.74 14.20
C GLN A 435 2.64 20.38 14.88
N ARG A 436 2.02 19.70 15.85
CA ARG A 436 0.89 20.24 16.63
C ARG A 436 1.28 21.52 17.37
N ARG A 437 2.47 21.55 17.98
CA ARG A 437 2.99 22.75 18.64
C ARG A 437 3.18 23.91 17.66
N TYR A 438 3.79 23.65 16.50
CA TYR A 438 3.95 24.68 15.47
C TYR A 438 2.60 25.20 14.96
N ARG A 439 1.63 24.31 14.76
CA ARG A 439 0.28 24.68 14.32
C ARG A 439 -0.42 25.59 15.32
N ALA A 440 -0.32 25.30 16.63
CA ALA A 440 -0.91 26.16 17.64
C ALA A 440 -0.40 27.61 17.55
N TRP A 441 0.87 27.78 17.18
CA TRP A 441 1.45 29.08 16.90
C TRP A 441 0.91 29.71 15.60
N LEU A 442 0.80 28.94 14.50
CA LEU A 442 0.23 29.44 13.25
C LEU A 442 -1.24 29.88 13.38
N MET A 443 -2.00 29.27 14.29
CA MET A 443 -3.41 29.62 14.54
C MET A 443 -3.60 31.02 15.14
N LEU A 444 -2.51 31.68 15.57
CA LEU A 444 -2.54 33.08 16.01
C LEU A 444 -2.85 34.04 14.85
N ASP A 445 -2.55 33.65 13.60
CA ASP A 445 -2.94 34.39 12.39
C ASP A 445 -4.04 33.61 11.62
N PRO A 446 -5.29 34.12 11.57
CA PRO A 446 -6.40 33.46 10.88
C PRO A 446 -6.17 33.24 9.38
N ARG A 447 -5.39 34.10 8.72
CA ARG A 447 -5.12 34.00 7.27
C ARG A 447 -4.21 32.81 6.98
N ILE A 448 -3.15 32.66 7.78
CA ILE A 448 -2.19 31.55 7.68
C ILE A 448 -2.86 30.23 8.08
N ALA A 449 -3.67 30.25 9.14
CA ALA A 449 -4.44 29.10 9.60
C ALA A 449 -5.35 28.51 8.51
N ALA A 450 -6.11 29.37 7.82
CA ALA A 450 -7.01 28.94 6.74
C ALA A 450 -6.24 28.35 5.54
N HIS A 451 -5.09 28.90 5.21
CA HIS A 451 -4.24 28.38 4.14
C HIS A 451 -3.64 27.00 4.51
N GLU A 452 -3.10 26.86 5.72
CA GLU A 452 -2.51 25.60 6.20
C GLU A 452 -3.57 24.49 6.37
N ALA A 453 -4.81 24.84 6.71
CA ALA A 453 -5.92 23.90 6.78
C ALA A 453 -6.23 23.25 5.42
N ARG A 454 -6.13 24.00 4.31
CA ARG A 454 -6.38 23.48 2.95
C ARG A 454 -5.35 22.47 2.47
N ARG A 455 -4.10 22.53 2.98
CA ARG A 455 -3.02 21.61 2.62
C ARG A 455 -3.19 20.21 3.21
N ARG A 456 -3.95 20.09 4.29
CA ARG A 456 -4.10 18.81 4.99
C ARG A 456 -5.02 17.85 4.26
N ARG A 457 -4.71 16.56 4.43
CA ARG A 457 -5.63 15.50 4.05
C ARG A 457 -6.93 15.59 4.88
N PRO A 458 -8.12 15.57 4.25
CA PRO A 458 -9.40 15.56 4.96
C PRO A 458 -9.62 14.21 5.63
N MET A 459 -10.56 14.18 6.58
CA MET A 459 -11.06 12.93 7.14
C MET A 459 -11.88 12.16 6.09
N GLY A 460 -11.96 10.83 6.22
CA GLY A 460 -12.79 9.99 5.33
C GLY A 460 -12.14 9.55 4.02
N THR A 461 -10.81 9.71 3.87
CA THR A 461 -10.07 9.15 2.72
C THR A 461 -9.97 7.62 2.77
N PRO A 462 -9.60 6.93 1.66
CA PRO A 462 -9.36 5.48 1.67
C PRO A 462 -8.11 5.03 2.46
N ALA A 463 -7.41 5.92 3.18
CA ALA A 463 -6.19 5.55 3.92
C ALA A 463 -6.35 4.43 4.94
N PRO A 464 -7.42 4.37 5.75
CA PRO A 464 -7.58 3.25 6.68
C PRO A 464 -7.68 1.90 5.96
N ALA A 465 -8.33 1.86 4.80
CA ALA A 465 -8.45 0.64 4.00
C ALA A 465 -7.09 0.23 3.41
N LEU A 466 -6.28 1.20 2.96
CA LEU A 466 -4.89 0.90 2.61
C LEU A 466 -4.13 0.38 3.82
N TRP A 467 -4.08 1.10 4.94
CA TRP A 467 -3.25 0.72 6.08
C TRP A 467 -3.56 -0.71 6.52
N LEU A 468 -4.85 -1.02 6.64
CA LEU A 468 -5.31 -2.38 6.88
C LEU A 468 -4.73 -3.35 5.83
N PHE A 469 -4.95 -3.11 4.54
CA PHE A 469 -4.48 -4.00 3.49
C PHE A 469 -2.94 -4.17 3.49
N THR A 470 -2.20 -3.07 3.44
CA THR A 470 -0.73 -3.07 3.34
C THR A 470 -0.06 -3.57 4.60
N LEU A 471 -0.50 -3.14 5.78
CA LEU A 471 0.13 -3.53 7.04
C LEU A 471 -0.18 -4.98 7.34
N THR A 472 -1.44 -5.39 7.21
CA THR A 472 -1.81 -6.77 7.46
C THR A 472 -1.09 -7.69 6.48
N LEU A 473 -1.14 -7.49 5.17
CA LEU A 473 -0.47 -8.41 4.24
C LEU A 473 1.05 -8.28 4.27
N GLY A 474 1.60 -7.07 4.42
CA GLY A 474 3.05 -6.88 4.49
C GLY A 474 3.67 -7.52 5.74
N ILE A 475 2.92 -7.67 6.83
CA ILE A 475 3.36 -8.37 8.04
C ILE A 475 3.00 -9.86 7.99
N LEU A 476 1.78 -10.18 7.52
CA LEU A 476 1.26 -11.54 7.51
C LEU A 476 2.00 -12.42 6.51
N LEU A 477 2.25 -11.95 5.29
CA LEU A 477 2.82 -12.80 4.24
C LEU A 477 4.22 -13.35 4.57
N PRO A 478 5.17 -12.56 5.13
CA PRO A 478 6.44 -13.12 5.62
C PRO A 478 6.28 -14.24 6.66
N VAL A 479 5.30 -14.12 7.56
CA VAL A 479 5.05 -15.12 8.62
C VAL A 479 4.24 -16.31 8.11
N LEU A 480 3.34 -16.09 7.15
CA LEU A 480 2.45 -17.11 6.62
C LEU A 480 3.17 -18.03 5.63
N LEU A 481 4.11 -17.46 4.86
CA LEU A 481 4.79 -18.15 3.76
C LEU A 481 6.19 -18.67 4.12
N GLY A 482 6.79 -18.18 5.21
CA GLY A 482 7.95 -18.79 5.87
C GLY A 482 7.49 -19.78 6.90
#